data_AF-A0A2P7MQF3-F1
#
_entry.id   AF-A0A2P7MQF3-F1
#
_cell.length_a   1.000
_cell.length_b   1.000
_cell.length_c   1.000
_cell.angle_alpha   90.00
_cell.angle_beta   90.00
_cell.angle_gamma   90.00
#
_symmetry.space_group_name_H-M   'P 1'
#
loop_
_entity.id
_entity.type
_entity.pdbx_description
1 polymer ?
#
loop_
_entity_poly.entity_id
_entity_poly.type
_entity_poly.pdbx_seq_one_letter_code
_entity_poly.pdbx_strand_id
1 'polypeptide(L)'
;MPQRHLPTDASGYPKPQAQRNFSEPDSHIFKGPYGWIQGFKAQSTVDCEHQVIVAIGVSNQPSDALHLLPMLEPIHANNGQLPAEHGRRG
;
A
#
# COMPACT_ATOMS: atom_id res chain seq x y z
N MET A 1 4.21 5.37 2.55
CA MET A 1 3.46 4.07 2.54
C MET A 1 4.36 2.95 3.04
N PRO A 2 3.83 1.91 3.70
CA PRO A 2 4.66 0.80 4.16
C PRO A 2 5.20 0.02 2.96
N GLN A 3 6.42 -0.50 3.08
CA GLN A 3 7.06 -1.29 2.04
C GLN A 3 7.47 -2.66 2.59
N ARG A 4 7.37 -3.68 1.74
CA ARG A 4 7.79 -5.06 2.00
C ARG A 4 9.10 -5.28 1.25
N HIS A 5 10.11 -5.77 1.97
CA HIS A 5 11.33 -6.27 1.33
C HIS A 5 11.21 -7.78 1.09
N LEU A 6 11.93 -8.29 0.08
CA LEU A 6 11.98 -9.72 -0.17
C LEU A 6 12.64 -10.43 1.01
N PRO A 7 12.09 -11.58 1.46
CA PRO A 7 12.69 -12.32 2.55
C PRO A 7 14.02 -12.92 2.09
N THR A 8 15.06 -12.69 2.88
CA THR A 8 16.39 -13.26 2.69
C THR A 8 16.65 -14.41 3.66
N ASP A 9 17.62 -15.26 3.34
CA ASP A 9 18.20 -16.22 4.27
C ASP A 9 19.20 -15.55 5.24
N ALA A 10 19.81 -16.35 6.12
CA ALA A 10 20.79 -15.85 7.10
C ALA A 10 22.05 -15.23 6.45
N SER A 11 22.31 -15.56 5.19
CA SER A 11 23.45 -15.06 4.40
C SER A 11 23.09 -13.84 3.55
N GLY A 12 21.82 -13.41 3.56
CA GLY A 12 21.32 -12.25 2.79
C GLY A 12 20.86 -12.57 1.37
N TYR A 13 20.84 -13.85 0.95
CA TYR A 13 20.34 -14.23 -0.37
C TYR A 13 18.81 -14.34 -0.36
N PRO A 14 18.10 -13.93 -1.43
CA PRO A 14 16.67 -14.12 -1.54
C PRO A 14 16.29 -15.59 -1.36
N LYS A 15 15.26 -15.87 -0.56
CA LYS A 15 14.74 -17.24 -0.40
C LYS A 15 14.25 -17.79 -1.74
N PRO A 16 14.19 -19.11 -1.95
CA PRO A 16 13.72 -19.71 -3.21
C PRO A 16 12.31 -19.26 -3.63
N GLN A 17 11.43 -18.96 -2.66
CA GLN A 17 10.07 -18.46 -2.92
C GLN A 17 10.00 -16.93 -3.06
N ALA A 18 11.12 -16.21 -2.88
CA ALA A 18 11.23 -14.76 -3.04
C ALA A 18 11.43 -14.40 -4.52
N GLN A 19 10.46 -14.75 -5.35
CA GLN A 19 10.48 -14.43 -6.77
C GLN A 19 10.46 -12.90 -6.95
N ARG A 20 11.41 -12.40 -7.73
CA ARG A 20 11.60 -10.98 -8.01
C ARG A 20 11.31 -10.73 -9.48
N ASN A 21 10.56 -9.67 -9.76
CA ASN A 21 10.41 -9.18 -11.12
C ASN A 21 11.74 -8.62 -11.62
N PHE A 22 12.16 -9.00 -12.83
CA PHE A 22 13.38 -8.49 -13.44
C PHE A 22 13.28 -7.00 -13.78
N SER A 23 12.12 -6.56 -14.29
CA SER A 23 11.92 -5.17 -14.71
C SER A 23 11.57 -4.26 -13.54
N GLU A 24 10.84 -4.77 -12.55
CA GLU A 24 10.33 -3.99 -11.41
C GLU A 24 10.65 -4.65 -10.06
N PRO A 25 11.90 -4.55 -9.58
CA PRO A 25 12.40 -5.19 -8.36
C PRO A 25 11.53 -5.07 -7.12
N ASP A 26 10.86 -3.92 -6.96
CA ASP A 26 10.05 -3.60 -5.79
C ASP A 26 8.62 -4.14 -5.89
N SER A 27 8.20 -4.60 -7.09
CA SER A 27 6.91 -5.24 -7.29
C SER A 27 6.88 -6.64 -6.68
N HIS A 28 5.80 -6.93 -5.96
CA HIS A 28 5.68 -8.16 -5.21
C HIS A 28 4.47 -8.98 -5.67
N ILE A 29 4.60 -10.30 -5.56
CA ILE A 29 3.49 -11.23 -5.80
C ILE A 29 2.57 -11.24 -4.57
N PHE A 30 1.27 -11.08 -4.80
CA PHE A 30 0.21 -11.23 -3.80
C PHE A 30 -1.09 -11.74 -4.44
N LYS A 31 -2.02 -12.19 -3.59
CA LYS A 31 -3.31 -12.73 -4.05
C LYS A 31 -4.26 -11.59 -4.39
N GLY A 32 -4.72 -11.58 -5.63
CA GLY A 32 -5.81 -10.73 -6.12
C GLY A 32 -7.13 -11.51 -6.26
N PRO A 33 -8.19 -10.84 -6.75
CA PRO A 33 -9.52 -11.45 -6.89
C PRO A 33 -9.57 -12.65 -7.86
N TYR A 34 -8.72 -12.63 -8.88
CA TYR A 34 -8.73 -13.62 -9.98
C TYR A 34 -7.48 -14.49 -10.03
N GLY A 35 -6.65 -14.48 -8.98
CA GLY A 35 -5.41 -15.25 -8.93
C GLY A 35 -4.25 -14.49 -8.28
N TRP A 36 -3.03 -14.88 -8.63
CA TRP A 36 -1.82 -14.21 -8.16
C TRP A 36 -1.45 -13.08 -9.10
N ILE A 37 -1.13 -11.92 -8.54
CA ILE A 37 -0.75 -10.70 -9.27
C ILE A 37 0.63 -10.27 -8.78
N GLN A 38 1.50 -9.90 -9.71
CA GLN A 38 2.74 -9.19 -9.41
C GLN A 38 2.51 -7.69 -9.62
N GLY A 39 2.71 -6.87 -8.60
CA GLY A 39 2.49 -5.45 -8.72
C GLY A 39 2.57 -4.70 -7.40
N PHE A 40 1.73 -3.67 -7.30
CA PHE A 40 1.56 -2.82 -6.14
C PHE A 40 0.06 -2.68 -5.81
N LYS A 41 -0.24 -2.42 -4.54
CA LYS A 41 -1.55 -1.98 -4.10
C LYS A 41 -1.58 -0.45 -4.05
N ALA A 42 -2.67 0.11 -4.55
CA ALA A 42 -2.91 1.54 -4.54
C ALA A 42 -4.16 1.86 -3.73
N GLN A 43 -4.13 2.98 -3.03
CA GLN A 43 -5.27 3.54 -2.30
C GLN A 43 -5.36 5.03 -2.56
N SER A 44 -6.58 5.54 -2.58
CA SER A 44 -6.88 6.96 -2.72
C SER A 44 -7.81 7.40 -1.60
N THR A 45 -7.67 8.66 -1.21
CA THR A 45 -8.61 9.34 -0.32
C THR A 45 -9.27 10.47 -1.10
N VAL A 46 -10.59 10.57 -0.97
CA VAL A 46 -11.43 11.50 -1.71
C VAL A 46 -12.16 12.37 -0.70
N ASP A 47 -12.19 13.68 -0.93
CA ASP A 47 -13.08 14.59 -0.24
C ASP A 47 -14.53 14.30 -0.70
N CYS A 48 -15.41 13.96 0.25
CA CYS A 48 -16.77 13.56 -0.06
C CYS A 48 -17.67 14.72 -0.52
N GLU A 49 -17.41 15.95 -0.10
CA GLU A 49 -18.21 17.12 -0.48
C GLU A 49 -17.83 17.58 -1.89
N HIS A 50 -16.53 17.59 -2.18
CA HIS A 50 -15.99 18.14 -3.44
C HIS A 50 -15.67 17.08 -4.50
N GLN A 51 -15.71 15.79 -4.13
CA GLN A 51 -15.39 14.65 -5.02
C GLN A 51 -13.99 14.73 -5.65
N VAL A 52 -13.03 15.34 -4.94
CA VAL A 52 -11.63 15.47 -5.38
C VAL A 52 -10.71 14.51 -4.62
N ILE A 53 -9.72 13.96 -5.31
CA ILE A 53 -8.69 13.13 -4.67
C ILE A 53 -7.74 14.03 -3.88
N VAL A 54 -7.69 13.83 -2.57
CA VAL A 54 -6.84 14.61 -1.65
C VAL A 54 -5.57 13.88 -1.25
N ALA A 55 -5.50 12.56 -1.43
CA ALA A 55 -4.26 11.80 -1.21
C ALA A 55 -4.27 10.51 -2.01
N ILE A 56 -3.07 10.07 -2.40
CA ILE A 56 -2.82 8.76 -3.00
C ILE A 56 -1.67 8.08 -2.28
N GLY A 57 -1.70 6.75 -2.25
CA GLY A 57 -0.60 5.94 -1.76
C GLY A 57 -0.46 4.68 -2.58
N VAL A 58 0.79 4.28 -2.82
CA VAL A 58 1.13 3.03 -3.49
C VAL A 58 2.08 2.24 -2.59
N SER A 59 1.86 0.94 -2.49
CA SER A 59 2.54 0.04 -1.55
C SER A 59 2.72 -1.33 -2.18
N ASN A 60 3.84 -1.99 -1.94
CA ASN A 60 4.06 -3.39 -2.31
C ASN A 60 3.68 -4.36 -1.16
N GLN A 61 3.05 -3.85 -0.10
CA GLN A 61 2.50 -4.68 0.98
C GLN A 61 1.25 -5.42 0.51
N PRO A 62 1.08 -6.70 0.85
CA PRO A 62 -0.10 -7.47 0.47
C PRO A 62 -1.34 -7.13 1.30
N SER A 63 -1.16 -6.59 2.51
CA SER A 63 -2.25 -6.23 3.42
C SER A 63 -2.42 -4.73 3.47
N ASP A 64 -3.67 -4.28 3.41
CA ASP A 64 -4.04 -2.86 3.50
C ASP A 64 -4.20 -2.37 4.94
N ALA A 65 -4.09 -3.26 5.93
CA ALA A 65 -4.33 -2.94 7.34
C ALA A 65 -3.42 -1.84 7.90
N LEU A 66 -2.24 -1.64 7.30
CA LEU A 66 -1.26 -0.65 7.71
C LEU A 66 -1.29 0.63 6.85
N HIS A 67 -2.24 0.76 5.91
CA HIS A 67 -2.27 1.87 4.96
C HIS A 67 -2.95 3.13 5.50
N LEU A 68 -3.82 3.03 6.52
CA LEU A 68 -4.56 4.17 7.03
C LEU A 68 -3.66 5.24 7.67
N LEU A 69 -2.84 4.88 8.65
CA LEU A 69 -2.01 5.85 9.37
C LEU A 69 -1.06 6.63 8.44
N PRO A 70 -0.35 5.97 7.49
CA PRO A 70 0.51 6.69 6.53
C PRO A 70 -0.24 7.59 5.54
N MET A 71 -1.56 7.43 5.39
CA MET A 71 -2.37 8.30 4.52
C MET A 71 -2.82 9.58 5.23
N LEU A 72 -2.82 9.64 6.57
CA LEU A 72 -3.30 10.81 7.31
C LEU A 72 -2.44 12.06 7.08
N GLU A 73 -1.13 11.89 6.96
CA GLU A 73 -0.19 12.99 6.70
C GLU A 73 -0.46 13.69 5.35
N PRO A 74 -0.49 13.00 4.19
CA PRO A 74 -0.80 13.65 2.92
C PRO A 74 -2.24 14.19 2.87
N ILE A 75 -3.21 13.57 3.55
CA ILE A 75 -4.57 14.11 3.66
C ILE A 75 -4.54 15.47 4.36
N HIS A 76 -3.86 15.56 5.51
CA HIS A 76 -3.79 16.81 6.27
C HIS A 76 -3.02 17.89 5.51
N ALA A 77 -1.93 17.53 4.84
CA ALA A 77 -1.15 18.46 4.03
C ALA A 77 -1.97 19.10 2.90
N ASN A 78 -2.86 18.34 2.26
CA ASN A 78 -3.63 18.81 1.11
C ASN A 78 -4.98 19.43 1.47
N ASN A 79 -5.64 18.96 2.53
CA ASN A 79 -6.99 19.39 2.92
C ASN A 79 -7.02 20.25 4.20
N GLY A 80 -5.88 20.41 4.89
CA GLY A 80 -5.79 21.15 6.15
C GLY A 80 -6.52 20.50 7.34
N GLN A 81 -7.17 19.35 7.11
CA GLN A 81 -8.02 18.66 8.09
C GLN A 81 -7.79 17.15 8.01
N LEU A 82 -7.99 16.46 9.14
CA LEU A 82 -8.04 15.01 9.19
C LEU A 82 -9.49 14.52 8.99
N PRO A 83 -9.70 13.29 8.49
CA PRO A 83 -11.05 12.72 8.38
C PRO A 83 -11.75 12.69 9.75
N ALA A 84 -12.99 13.18 9.79
CA ALA A 84 -13.79 13.21 11.02
C ALA A 84 -14.19 11.81 11.52
N GLU A 85 -14.29 10.85 10.61
CA GLU A 85 -14.41 9.42 10.92
C GLU A 85 -13.27 8.64 10.25
N HIS A 86 -12.67 7.71 10.99
CA HIS A 86 -11.80 6.69 10.42
C HIS A 86 -12.32 5.32 10.89
N GLY A 87 -12.57 4.40 9.97
CA GLY A 87 -13.37 3.21 10.23
C GLY A 87 -12.88 2.31 11.38
N ARG A 88 -13.65 2.28 12.47
CA ARG A 88 -14.20 1.06 13.10
C ARG A 88 -15.69 1.30 13.38
N ARG A 89 -16.55 0.97 12.41
CA ARG A 89 -17.89 0.48 12.75
C ARG A 89 -17.76 -1.04 12.76
N GLY A 90 -18.02 -1.63 13.93
CA GLY A 90 -18.01 -3.08 14.12
C GLY A 90 -19.10 -3.77 13.32
#